data_AF-A0A6H5HAI8-F1
#
_entry.id   AF-A0A6H5HAI8-F1
#
_cell.length_a   1.000
_cell.length_b   1.000
_cell.length_c   1.000
_cell.angle_alpha   90.00
_cell.angle_beta   90.00
_cell.angle_gamma   90.00
#
_symmetry.space_group_name_H-M   'P 1'
#
loop_
_entity.id
_entity.type
_entity.pdbx_description
1 polymer ?
#
loop_
_entity_poly.entity_id
_entity_poly.type
_entity_poly.pdbx_seq_one_letter_code
_entity_poly.pdbx_strand_id
1 'polypeptide(L)'
;MSPCWKSIFTGPTLELSLNKFFIHSLFEVNHSPPYRPRIKLCHMNVNSCCWYYGRITRADAEKLLMNKHEGAFLIRVSESSPGDFSLSVKCSDGVQHFKVLRDAQGKFFLWVVKFNSLNELVEYHRTASVSRSQDVKLRDMVPEEFRPNDIIF
;
A
#
# COMPACT_ATOMS: atom_id res chain seq x y z
N MET A 1 31.19 50.56 -2.06
CA MET A 1 32.43 50.03 -1.48
C MET A 1 32.98 48.97 -2.44
N SER A 2 34.02 49.31 -3.19
CA SER A 2 34.94 48.34 -3.81
C SER A 2 36.01 47.95 -2.76
N PRO A 3 36.89 46.94 -2.94
CA PRO A 3 37.11 46.10 -4.11
C PRO A 3 37.34 44.59 -3.84
N CYS A 4 37.32 43.84 -4.94
CA CYS A 4 38.00 42.57 -5.24
C CYS A 4 39.36 42.42 -4.54
N TRP A 5 39.78 41.20 -4.17
CA TRP A 5 41.16 40.74 -4.29
C TRP A 5 41.29 39.20 -4.23
N LYS A 6 42.29 38.74 -4.97
CA LYS A 6 42.64 37.36 -5.33
C LYS A 6 43.20 36.58 -4.14
N SER A 7 43.04 35.25 -4.14
CA SER A 7 44.16 34.37 -3.79
C SER A 7 44.03 33.00 -4.46
N ILE A 8 45.08 32.73 -5.23
CA ILE A 8 45.45 31.47 -5.85
C ILE A 8 45.96 30.57 -4.73
N PHE A 9 45.43 29.34 -4.62
CA PHE A 9 46.12 28.28 -3.92
C PHE A 9 46.43 27.14 -4.90
N THR A 10 47.74 26.94 -5.03
CA THR A 10 48.45 25.82 -5.62
C THR A 10 48.07 24.50 -4.96
N GLY A 11 48.07 23.38 -5.71
CA GLY A 11 47.90 22.01 -5.18
C GLY A 11 48.98 21.60 -4.16
N PRO A 12 48.92 20.39 -3.58
CA PRO A 12 49.08 19.18 -4.37
C PRO A 12 48.20 17.96 -3.97
N THR A 13 48.33 16.97 -4.86
CA THR A 13 47.88 15.58 -4.92
C THR A 13 48.06 14.74 -3.65
N LEU A 14 47.15 13.78 -3.44
CA LEU A 14 47.35 12.37 -3.02
C LEU A 14 46.36 11.87 -1.95
N GLU A 15 45.41 11.07 -2.46
CA GLU A 15 45.02 9.73 -2.04
C GLU A 15 45.23 9.20 -0.60
N LEU A 16 44.18 8.49 -0.15
CA LEU A 16 44.13 7.37 0.80
C LEU A 16 44.32 7.69 2.30
N SER A 17 43.25 7.50 3.08
CA SER A 17 43.04 6.25 3.83
C SER A 17 42.01 6.42 4.95
N LEU A 18 41.35 5.31 5.20
CA LEU A 18 40.24 5.04 6.11
C LEU A 18 40.49 5.39 7.58
N ASN A 19 39.36 5.58 8.28
CA ASN A 19 39.12 5.40 9.72
C ASN A 19 39.23 6.64 10.64
N LYS A 20 38.08 7.26 10.93
CA LYS A 20 37.74 7.56 12.33
C LYS A 20 36.23 7.59 12.55
N PHE A 21 35.73 6.43 12.96
CA PHE A 21 34.49 6.24 13.69
C PHE A 21 34.48 7.11 14.98
N PHE A 22 33.30 7.62 15.36
CA PHE A 22 32.89 8.12 16.70
C PHE A 22 33.46 9.50 17.12
N ILE A 23 32.75 10.56 17.53
CA ILE A 23 31.39 10.80 18.06
C ILE A 23 31.07 12.31 17.87
N HIS A 24 29.88 12.66 17.35
CA HIS A 24 28.92 13.48 18.10
C HIS A 24 27.56 13.49 17.39
N SER A 25 26.66 12.69 17.97
CA SER A 25 25.22 12.84 17.91
C SER A 25 24.82 14.31 18.09
N LEU A 26 24.02 14.83 17.16
CA LEU A 26 23.04 15.91 17.32
C LEU A 26 22.34 16.13 15.97
N PHE A 27 21.24 15.42 15.73
CA PHE A 27 19.93 15.96 15.35
C PHE A 27 19.06 14.78 14.86
N GLU A 28 18.19 14.31 15.75
CA GLU A 28 17.14 13.34 15.43
C GLU A 28 16.19 13.94 14.40
N VAL A 29 16.41 13.63 13.12
CA VAL A 29 15.37 13.82 12.10
C VAL A 29 14.54 12.53 12.06
N ASN A 30 13.42 12.59 12.78
CA ASN A 30 12.30 11.67 12.67
C ASN A 30 11.75 11.68 11.23
N HIS A 31 12.35 10.91 10.34
CA HIS A 31 11.71 10.47 9.11
C HIS A 31 11.65 8.95 9.11
N SER A 32 10.45 8.44 9.42
CA SER A 32 10.01 7.10 9.07
C SER A 32 10.46 6.76 7.64
N PRO A 33 11.08 5.59 7.38
CA PRO A 33 11.50 5.23 6.03
C PRO A 33 10.27 5.20 5.10
N PRO A 34 10.42 5.63 3.82
CA PRO A 34 9.33 5.53 2.86
C PRO A 34 8.97 4.06 2.65
N TYR A 35 7.67 3.80 2.59
CA TYR A 35 7.02 2.51 2.38
C TYR A 35 7.85 1.58 1.47
N ARG A 36 8.38 0.48 2.05
CA ARG A 36 8.90 -0.65 1.26
C ARG A 36 7.72 -1.55 0.87
N PRO A 37 7.38 -1.74 -0.42
CA PRO A 37 6.45 -2.79 -0.81
C PRO A 37 7.17 -4.14 -0.67
N ARG A 38 7.06 -4.77 0.50
CA ARG A 38 7.32 -6.21 0.62
C ARG A 38 6.15 -6.93 -0.02
N ILE A 39 6.31 -7.33 -1.27
CA ILE A 39 5.51 -8.41 -1.85
C ILE A 39 5.83 -9.67 -1.03
N LYS A 40 5.05 -9.90 0.03
CA LYS A 40 5.11 -11.13 0.81
C LYS A 40 4.04 -12.06 0.28
N LEU A 41 4.51 -13.16 -0.32
CA LEU A 41 3.76 -14.34 -0.72
C LEU A 41 2.81 -14.75 0.42
N CYS A 42 1.53 -14.46 0.28
CA CYS A 42 0.55 -14.59 1.34
C CYS A 42 -0.27 -15.87 1.19
N HIS A 43 0.27 -16.99 1.69
CA HIS A 43 -0.46 -18.25 1.67
C HIS A 43 -1.16 -18.62 3.01
N MET A 44 -0.90 -17.97 4.15
CA MET A 44 -1.48 -18.44 5.43
C MET A 44 -1.81 -17.37 6.50
N ASN A 45 -1.64 -16.08 6.23
CA ASN A 45 -1.96 -15.03 7.22
C ASN A 45 -2.54 -13.79 6.54
N VAL A 46 -3.80 -13.45 6.86
CA VAL A 46 -4.49 -12.26 6.35
C VAL A 46 -3.70 -10.98 6.64
N ASN A 47 -3.03 -10.90 7.79
CA ASN A 47 -2.18 -9.75 8.17
C ASN A 47 -0.91 -9.59 7.31
N SER A 48 -0.62 -10.56 6.45
CA SER A 48 0.52 -10.52 5.52
C SER A 48 0.10 -10.36 4.05
N CYS A 49 -1.20 -10.29 3.78
CA CYS A 49 -1.72 -10.09 2.43
C CYS A 49 -1.63 -8.61 2.04
N CYS A 50 -1.15 -8.34 0.83
CA CYS A 50 -1.01 -6.97 0.30
C CYS A 50 -2.36 -6.21 0.18
N TRP A 51 -3.48 -6.93 0.22
CA TRP A 51 -4.83 -6.37 0.15
C TRP A 51 -5.50 -6.17 1.51
N TYR A 52 -4.92 -6.59 2.64
CA TYR A 52 -5.53 -6.37 3.97
C TYR A 52 -4.93 -5.13 4.65
N TYR A 53 -5.79 -4.15 4.94
CA TYR A 53 -5.40 -2.83 5.46
C TYR A 53 -5.78 -2.62 6.93
N GLY A 54 -6.33 -3.64 7.60
CA GLY A 54 -6.68 -3.53 9.02
C GLY A 54 -7.75 -2.46 9.27
N ARG A 55 -7.56 -1.64 10.31
CA ARG A 55 -8.51 -0.61 10.74
C ARG A 55 -8.24 0.71 10.01
N ILE A 56 -8.73 0.81 8.77
CA ILE A 56 -8.80 2.07 8.01
C ILE A 56 -10.25 2.49 7.83
N THR A 57 -10.48 3.80 7.70
CA THR A 57 -11.83 4.34 7.51
C THR A 57 -12.33 4.10 6.09
N ARG A 58 -13.64 4.18 5.90
CA ARG A 58 -14.25 4.20 4.56
C ARG A 58 -13.64 5.28 3.69
N ALA A 59 -13.51 6.49 4.21
CA ALA A 59 -12.98 7.64 3.49
C ALA A 59 -11.50 7.44 3.09
N ASP A 60 -10.69 6.83 3.95
CA ASP A 60 -9.29 6.55 3.61
C ASP A 60 -9.17 5.45 2.57
N ALA A 61 -10.04 4.42 2.62
CA ALA A 61 -10.12 3.42 1.57
C ALA A 61 -10.52 4.04 0.22
N GLU A 62 -11.48 4.97 0.22
CA GLU A 62 -11.87 5.71 -0.98
C GLU A 62 -10.68 6.50 -1.56
N LYS A 63 -9.95 7.27 -0.72
CA LYS A 63 -8.76 8.01 -1.16
C LYS A 63 -7.68 7.11 -1.75
N LEU A 64 -7.41 5.97 -1.13
CA LEU A 64 -6.39 5.01 -1.61
C LEU A 64 -6.75 4.40 -2.97
N LEU A 65 -8.04 4.15 -3.21
CA LEU A 65 -8.54 3.49 -4.41
C LEU A 65 -8.92 4.45 -5.54
N MET A 66 -9.19 5.73 -5.25
CA MET A 66 -9.72 6.70 -6.21
C MET A 66 -8.83 6.83 -7.46
N ASN A 67 -7.51 6.83 -7.27
CA ASN A 67 -6.51 6.97 -8.33
C ASN A 67 -5.93 5.63 -8.80
N LYS A 68 -6.56 4.51 -8.47
CA LYS A 68 -6.11 3.17 -8.88
C LYS A 68 -6.95 2.67 -10.06
N HIS A 69 -6.47 1.60 -10.67
CA HIS A 69 -7.14 0.97 -11.81
C HIS A 69 -8.45 0.30 -11.38
N GLU A 70 -9.38 0.12 -12.32
CA GLU A 70 -10.62 -0.60 -12.07
C GLU A 70 -10.35 -2.05 -11.62
N GLY A 71 -11.05 -2.48 -10.56
CA GLY A 71 -10.84 -3.76 -9.89
C GLY A 71 -9.83 -3.71 -8.74
N ALA A 72 -9.05 -2.61 -8.60
CA ALA A 72 -8.18 -2.41 -7.45
C ALA A 72 -8.99 -2.47 -6.15
N PHE A 73 -8.53 -3.25 -5.17
CA PHE A 73 -9.32 -3.48 -3.95
C PHE A 73 -8.47 -3.56 -2.69
N LEU A 74 -9.15 -3.47 -1.55
CA LEU A 74 -8.62 -3.78 -0.23
C LEU A 74 -9.72 -4.33 0.69
N ILE A 75 -9.30 -5.06 1.71
CA ILE A 75 -10.16 -5.50 2.82
C ILE A 75 -9.75 -4.74 4.08
N ARG A 76 -10.76 -4.18 4.75
CA ARG A 76 -10.63 -3.43 6.01
C ARG A 76 -11.57 -3.97 7.07
N VAL A 77 -11.30 -3.65 8.32
CA VAL A 77 -12.23 -3.88 9.44
C VAL A 77 -13.44 -2.96 9.27
N SER A 78 -14.63 -3.49 9.51
CA SER A 78 -15.87 -2.70 9.46
C SER A 78 -15.92 -1.68 10.61
N GLU A 79 -16.17 -0.42 10.27
CA GLU A 79 -16.34 0.66 11.26
C GLU A 79 -17.70 0.55 11.98
N SER A 80 -18.73 0.12 11.26
CA SER A 80 -20.11 0.04 11.77
C SER A 80 -20.43 -1.27 12.49
N SER A 81 -19.58 -2.29 12.36
CA SER A 81 -19.81 -3.61 12.97
C SER A 81 -18.47 -4.18 13.47
N PRO A 82 -18.12 -3.94 14.74
CA PRO A 82 -16.89 -4.46 15.33
C PRO A 82 -16.82 -5.99 15.19
N GLY A 83 -15.74 -6.49 14.57
CA GLY A 83 -15.54 -7.92 14.29
C GLY A 83 -15.86 -8.36 12.86
N ASP A 84 -16.56 -7.53 12.09
CA ASP A 84 -16.83 -7.77 10.67
C ASP A 84 -15.78 -7.13 9.76
N PHE A 85 -15.75 -7.56 8.50
CA PHE A 85 -14.89 -7.00 7.46
C PHE A 85 -15.70 -6.28 6.38
N SER A 86 -15.04 -5.38 5.67
CA SER A 86 -15.56 -4.70 4.48
C SER A 86 -14.55 -4.80 3.35
N LEU A 87 -15.03 -5.20 2.17
CA LEU A 87 -14.29 -5.18 0.92
C LEU A 87 -14.56 -3.85 0.22
N SER A 88 -13.52 -3.08 -0.07
CA SER A 88 -13.63 -1.84 -0.84
C SER A 88 -12.94 -2.03 -2.18
N VAL A 89 -13.61 -1.68 -3.28
CA VAL A 89 -13.11 -1.91 -4.64
C VAL A 89 -13.34 -0.69 -5.53
N LYS A 90 -12.37 -0.39 -6.39
CA LYS A 90 -12.48 0.65 -7.41
C LYS A 90 -13.30 0.14 -8.59
N CYS A 91 -14.41 0.82 -8.85
CA CYS A 91 -15.26 0.66 -10.02
C CYS A 91 -15.11 1.88 -10.95
N SER A 92 -15.72 1.79 -12.14
CA SER A 92 -15.74 2.86 -13.13
C SER A 92 -16.38 4.15 -12.62
N ASP A 93 -17.41 4.03 -11.78
CA ASP A 93 -18.20 5.13 -11.22
C ASP A 93 -17.69 5.66 -9.87
N GLY A 94 -16.73 4.98 -9.25
CA GLY A 94 -16.26 5.35 -7.91
C GLY A 94 -15.72 4.16 -7.14
N VAL A 95 -15.80 4.22 -5.81
CA VAL A 95 -15.40 3.11 -4.94
C VAL A 95 -16.65 2.50 -4.33
N GLN A 96 -16.81 1.20 -4.51
CA GLN A 96 -17.91 0.43 -3.93
C GLN A 96 -17.43 -0.32 -2.69
N HIS A 97 -18.33 -0.48 -1.71
CA HIS A 97 -18.02 -1.13 -0.44
C HIS A 97 -19.03 -2.25 -0.18
N PHE A 98 -18.52 -3.46 0.01
CA PHE A 98 -19.30 -4.66 0.29
C PHE A 98 -19.02 -5.12 1.71
N LYS A 99 -20.08 -5.36 2.48
CA LYS A 99 -19.94 -5.98 3.80
C LYS A 99 -19.61 -7.46 3.60
N VAL A 100 -18.50 -7.92 4.20
CA VAL A 100 -18.19 -9.35 4.26
C VAL A 100 -19.00 -9.95 5.39
N LEU A 101 -19.93 -10.82 5.03
CA LEU A 101 -20.81 -11.51 5.96
C LEU A 101 -20.16 -12.80 6.44
N ARG A 102 -20.62 -13.26 7.60
CA ARG A 102 -20.20 -14.51 8.23
C ARG A 102 -21.43 -15.30 8.66
N ASP A 103 -21.45 -16.60 8.38
CA ASP A 103 -22.53 -17.47 8.82
C ASP A 103 -22.26 -18.08 10.22
N ALA A 104 -23.22 -18.83 10.75
CA ALA A 104 -23.09 -19.48 12.06
C ALA A 104 -21.93 -20.51 12.13
N GLN A 105 -21.44 -21.00 10.98
CA GLN A 105 -20.29 -21.89 10.89
C GLN A 105 -18.97 -21.13 10.74
N GLY A 106 -19.00 -19.80 10.72
CA GLY A 106 -17.82 -18.94 10.58
C GLY A 106 -17.36 -18.72 9.14
N LYS A 107 -18.12 -19.19 8.13
CA LYS A 107 -17.76 -19.05 6.71
C LYS A 107 -18.04 -17.64 6.20
N PHE A 108 -17.14 -17.13 5.36
CA PHE A 108 -17.20 -15.79 4.79
C PHE A 108 -17.91 -15.75 3.45
N PHE A 109 -18.68 -14.69 3.18
CA PHE A 109 -19.35 -14.49 1.90
C PHE A 109 -19.73 -13.03 1.65
N LEU A 110 -19.84 -12.66 0.37
CA LEU A 110 -20.47 -11.39 -0.06
C LEU A 110 -21.92 -11.59 -0.51
N TRP A 111 -22.20 -12.75 -1.12
CA TRP A 111 -23.48 -13.06 -1.75
C TRP A 111 -23.99 -14.44 -1.34
N VAL A 112 -23.89 -15.43 -2.24
CA VAL A 112 -24.42 -16.78 -2.01
C VAL A 112 -23.29 -17.79 -1.77
N VAL A 113 -22.14 -17.59 -2.40
CA VAL A 113 -20.98 -18.48 -2.29
C VAL A 113 -20.24 -18.22 -0.97
N LYS A 114 -19.94 -19.30 -0.24
CA LYS A 114 -19.32 -19.26 1.10
C LYS A 114 -17.92 -19.86 1.08
N PHE A 115 -17.02 -19.25 1.84
CA PHE A 115 -15.59 -19.57 1.88
C PHE A 115 -15.10 -19.81 3.30
N ASN A 116 -14.06 -20.63 3.48
CA ASN A 116 -13.49 -20.90 4.80
C ASN A 116 -12.54 -19.78 5.25
N SER A 117 -12.02 -19.00 4.30
CA SER A 117 -11.10 -17.90 4.58
C SER A 117 -11.37 -16.68 3.68
N LEU A 118 -10.89 -15.51 4.11
CA LEU A 118 -10.90 -14.30 3.28
C LEU A 118 -10.03 -14.48 2.02
N ASN A 119 -8.95 -15.26 2.11
CA ASN A 119 -8.08 -15.56 0.97
C ASN A 119 -8.83 -16.31 -0.13
N GLU A 120 -9.61 -17.33 0.22
CA GLU A 120 -10.47 -18.06 -0.73
C GLU A 120 -11.51 -17.14 -1.37
N LEU A 121 -12.14 -16.27 -0.56
CA LEU A 121 -13.11 -15.28 -1.06
C LEU A 121 -12.46 -14.35 -2.08
N VAL A 122 -11.28 -13.82 -1.78
CA VAL A 122 -10.53 -12.94 -2.68
C VAL A 122 -10.16 -13.66 -3.96
N GLU A 123 -9.60 -14.87 -3.86
CA GLU A 123 -9.14 -15.64 -5.02
C GLU A 123 -10.30 -15.98 -5.96
N TYR A 124 -11.45 -16.39 -5.42
CA TYR A 124 -12.66 -16.61 -6.20
C TYR A 124 -13.08 -15.36 -6.99
N HIS A 125 -13.08 -14.21 -6.32
CA HIS A 125 -13.54 -12.95 -6.91
C HIS A 125 -12.52 -12.27 -7.84
N ARG A 126 -11.33 -12.88 -8.06
CA ARG A 126 -10.44 -12.50 -9.17
C ARG A 126 -10.97 -12.92 -10.53
N THR A 127 -11.82 -13.94 -10.56
CA THR A 127 -12.44 -14.46 -11.80
C THR A 127 -13.96 -14.26 -11.84
N ALA A 128 -14.61 -14.14 -10.68
CA ALA A 128 -16.03 -13.86 -10.55
C ALA A 128 -16.31 -12.43 -10.09
N SER A 129 -17.31 -11.78 -10.68
CA SER A 129 -17.66 -10.40 -10.31
C SER A 129 -18.08 -10.28 -8.84
N VAL A 130 -17.64 -9.21 -8.16
CA VAL A 130 -18.11 -8.84 -6.82
C VAL A 130 -19.41 -8.03 -6.86
N SER A 131 -19.76 -7.43 -7.99
CA SER A 131 -20.99 -6.65 -8.17
C SER A 131 -22.05 -7.45 -8.92
N ARG A 132 -23.32 -7.23 -8.60
CA ARG A 132 -24.46 -7.82 -9.32
C ARG A 132 -24.84 -7.06 -10.58
N SER A 133 -24.40 -5.80 -10.70
CA SER A 133 -24.80 -4.89 -11.79
C SER A 133 -23.69 -4.64 -12.80
N GLN A 134 -22.43 -4.79 -12.38
CA GLN A 134 -21.24 -4.54 -13.20
C GLN A 134 -20.31 -5.76 -13.12
N ASP A 135 -19.53 -6.02 -14.17
CA ASP A 135 -18.47 -7.04 -14.15
C ASP A 135 -17.20 -6.47 -13.49
N VAL A 136 -17.14 -6.53 -12.16
CA VAL A 136 -16.02 -6.01 -11.37
C VAL A 136 -15.29 -7.18 -10.74
N LYS A 137 -14.10 -7.49 -11.26
CA LYS A 137 -13.21 -8.53 -10.73
C LYS A 137 -12.11 -7.93 -9.90
N LEU A 138 -11.71 -8.62 -8.84
CA LEU A 138 -10.67 -8.17 -7.94
C LEU A 138 -9.29 -8.22 -8.61
N ARG A 139 -8.53 -7.14 -8.47
CA ARG A 139 -7.16 -7.01 -8.96
C ARG A 139 -6.28 -6.41 -7.88
N ASP A 140 -5.11 -6.99 -7.68
CA ASP A 140 -4.18 -6.47 -6.68
C ASP A 140 -3.73 -5.06 -7.04
N MET A 141 -3.59 -4.20 -6.03
CA MET A 141 -3.01 -2.89 -6.25
C MET A 141 -1.55 -3.05 -6.68
N VAL A 142 -1.25 -2.68 -7.92
CA VAL A 142 0.13 -2.57 -8.40
C VAL A 142 0.78 -1.44 -7.59
N PRO A 143 1.94 -1.68 -6.94
CA PRO A 143 2.73 -0.58 -6.42
C PRO A 143 2.96 0.40 -7.56
N GLU A 144 2.85 1.70 -7.33
CA GLU A 144 3.25 2.66 -8.36
C GLU A 144 4.71 2.40 -8.68
N GLU A 145 4.96 1.76 -9.82
CA GLU A 145 6.29 1.63 -10.37
C GLU A 145 6.78 3.06 -10.61
N PHE A 146 7.93 3.39 -10.00
CA PHE A 146 8.59 4.67 -10.19
C PHE A 146 8.57 4.99 -11.69
N ARG A 147 7.87 6.06 -12.06
CA ARG A 147 7.87 6.48 -13.45
C ARG A 147 9.30 6.89 -13.76
N PRO A 148 9.90 6.43 -14.87
CA PRO A 148 11.28 6.78 -15.22
C PRO A 148 11.52 8.30 -15.37
N ASN A 149 10.46 9.12 -15.34
CA ASN A 149 10.51 10.57 -15.38
C ASN A 149 10.73 11.25 -14.00
N ASP A 150 10.70 10.51 -12.88
CA ASP A 150 10.96 11.06 -11.54
C ASP A 150 12.46 11.07 -11.17
N ILE A 151 13.34 10.60 -12.06
CA ILE A 151 14.79 10.75 -11.95
C ILE A 151 15.18 12.02 -12.73
N ILE A 152 15.05 13.18 -12.08
CA ILE A 152 15.67 14.41 -12.57
C ILE A 152 17.15 14.37 -12.16
N PHE A 153 18.03 14.36 -13.15
CA PHE A 153 19.48 14.55 -13.01
C PHE A 153 19.83 15.97 -12.54
#